data_AF-A0A7W1JKR5-F1
#
_entry.id   AF-A0A7W1JKR5-F1
#
_cell.length_a   1.000
_cell.length_b   1.000
_cell.length_c   1.000
_cell.angle_alpha   90.00
_cell.angle_beta   90.00
_cell.angle_gamma   90.00
#
_symmetry.space_group_name_H-M   'P 1'
#
loop_
_entity.id
_entity.type
_entity.pdbx_description
1 polymer ?
#
loop_
_entity_poly.entity_id
_entity_poly.type
_entity_poly.pdbx_seq_one_letter_code
_entity_poly.pdbx_strand_id
1 'polypeptide(L)'
;MSCGSHHGGKDCNEVLVNLYRFIDNELDDASCAEIQQHIDDCAPCLQHHELDILVSRLVARSCAARAPEPLRDRVLLSLRQVVQVEITETTTWRGPSGAL
;
A
#
# COMPACT_ATOMS: atom_id res chain seq x y z
N MET A 1 8.83 22.25 8.06
CA MET A 1 8.01 23.48 8.13
C MET A 1 6.79 23.25 7.27
N SER A 2 5.59 23.50 7.80
CA SER A 2 4.32 23.19 7.15
C SER A 2 4.11 24.05 5.90
N CYS A 3 3.75 23.40 4.80
CA CYS A 3 3.24 24.04 3.59
C CYS A 3 1.90 24.71 3.89
N GLY A 4 1.78 26.02 3.66
CA GLY A 4 0.53 26.75 3.88
C GLY A 4 -0.52 26.53 2.78
N SER A 5 -0.58 25.35 2.14
CA SER A 5 -1.45 25.09 0.99
C SER A 5 -2.18 23.75 1.10
N HIS A 6 -3.49 23.80 0.85
CA HIS A 6 -4.40 22.65 0.83
C HIS A 6 -4.37 22.02 -0.57
N HIS A 7 -3.53 21.02 -0.77
CA HIS A 7 -3.55 20.20 -1.99
C HIS A 7 -4.49 19.00 -1.77
N GLY A 8 -5.45 18.79 -2.68
CA GLY A 8 -6.36 17.65 -2.59
C GLY A 8 -7.37 17.68 -1.43
N GLY A 9 -7.66 18.85 -0.85
CA GLY A 9 -8.68 19.01 0.20
C GLY A 9 -8.20 18.76 1.64
N LYS A 10 -7.02 18.15 1.84
CA LYS A 10 -6.40 17.97 3.17
C LYS A 10 -5.27 18.97 3.42
N ASP A 11 -5.13 19.37 4.68
CA ASP A 11 -4.00 20.18 5.12
C ASP A 11 -2.76 19.33 5.43
N CYS A 12 -1.57 19.92 5.36
CA CYS A 12 -0.32 19.19 5.56
C CYS A 12 -0.23 18.57 6.97
N ASN A 13 -0.86 19.16 7.98
CA ASN A 13 -0.84 18.64 9.35
C ASN A 13 -1.71 17.38 9.48
N GLU A 14 -2.89 17.38 8.89
CA GLU A 14 -3.79 16.23 8.82
C GLU A 14 -3.13 15.05 8.10
N VAL A 15 -2.44 15.32 7.00
CA VAL A 15 -1.65 14.31 6.27
C VAL A 15 -0.55 13.74 7.14
N LEU A 16 0.25 14.59 7.79
CA LEU A 16 1.35 14.15 8.66
C LEU A 16 0.87 13.34 9.88
N VAL A 17 -0.28 13.70 10.46
CA VAL A 17 -0.89 12.94 11.58
C VAL A 17 -1.32 11.54 11.15
N ASN A 18 -1.78 11.38 9.90
CA ASN A 18 -2.25 10.10 9.38
C ASN A 18 -1.18 9.32 8.59
N LEU A 19 0.03 9.85 8.46
CA LEU A 19 1.06 9.33 7.56
C LEU A 19 1.46 7.88 7.87
N TYR A 20 1.62 7.52 9.16
CA TYR A 20 1.92 6.14 9.54
C TYR A 20 0.77 5.17 9.25
N ARG A 21 -0.48 5.58 9.49
CA ARG A 21 -1.66 4.77 9.15
C ARG A 21 -1.78 4.55 7.64
N PHE A 22 -1.44 5.58 6.88
CA PHE A 22 -1.37 5.48 5.42
C PHE A 22 -0.27 4.49 4.99
N ILE A 23 0.94 4.60 5.54
CA ILE A 23 2.07 3.69 5.24
C ILE A 23 1.73 2.23 5.58
N ASP A 24 1.04 2.00 6.70
CA ASP A 24 0.65 0.67 7.17
C ASP A 24 -0.67 0.16 6.56
N ASN A 25 -1.27 0.93 5.66
CA ASN A 25 -2.53 0.62 4.97
C ASN A 25 -3.71 0.37 5.95
N GLU A 26 -3.79 1.22 6.99
CA GLU A 26 -4.81 1.18 8.06
C GLU A 26 -5.94 2.22 7.88
N LEU A 27 -6.02 2.83 6.69
CA LEU A 27 -7.08 3.78 6.33
C LEU A 27 -8.02 3.17 5.29
N ASP A 28 -9.22 3.73 5.17
CA ASP A 28 -10.14 3.39 4.08
C ASP A 28 -9.64 3.92 2.73
N ASP A 29 -10.12 3.33 1.64
CA ASP A 29 -9.66 3.65 0.28
C ASP A 29 -9.82 5.14 -0.08
N ALA A 30 -10.89 5.80 0.40
CA ALA A 30 -11.10 7.22 0.13
C ALA A 30 -10.07 8.08 0.86
N SER A 31 -9.82 7.80 2.15
CA SER A 31 -8.77 8.47 2.92
C SER A 31 -7.38 8.26 2.34
N CYS A 32 -7.06 7.05 1.87
CA CYS A 32 -5.82 6.75 1.18
C CYS A 32 -5.65 7.59 -0.10
N ALA A 33 -6.69 7.69 -0.92
CA ALA A 33 -6.65 8.48 -2.16
C ALA A 33 -6.39 9.96 -1.90
N GLU A 34 -7.04 10.56 -0.88
CA GLU A 34 -6.85 11.97 -0.52
C GLU A 34 -5.43 12.26 0.00
N ILE A 35 -4.89 11.36 0.84
CA ILE A 35 -3.52 11.50 1.35
C ILE A 35 -2.50 11.32 0.24
N GLN A 36 -2.69 10.33 -0.64
CA GLN A 36 -1.82 10.09 -1.79
C GLN A 36 -1.79 11.31 -2.71
N GLN A 37 -2.95 11.87 -3.05
CA GLN A 37 -3.03 13.08 -3.87
C GLN A 37 -2.26 14.24 -3.24
N HIS A 38 -2.40 14.45 -1.93
CA HIS A 38 -1.65 15.50 -1.24
C HIS A 38 -0.14 15.26 -1.31
N ILE A 39 0.32 14.03 -1.06
CA ILE A 39 1.75 13.68 -1.11
C ILE A 39 2.32 13.94 -2.51
N ASP A 40 1.56 13.58 -3.56
CA ASP A 40 1.98 13.77 -4.96
C ASP A 40 2.11 15.25 -5.35
N ASP A 41 1.25 16.11 -4.80
CA ASP A 41 1.23 17.54 -5.09
C ASP A 41 2.11 18.38 -4.14
N CYS A 42 2.61 17.79 -3.05
CA CYS A 42 3.25 18.50 -1.96
C CYS A 42 4.65 17.97 -1.64
N ALA A 43 5.66 18.60 -2.25
CA ALA A 43 7.08 18.26 -2.05
C ALA A 43 7.54 18.08 -0.58
N PRO A 44 7.18 18.96 0.39
CA PRO A 44 7.59 18.73 1.78
C PRO A 44 6.92 17.49 2.40
N CYS A 45 5.65 17.22 2.09
CA CYS A 45 4.97 16.01 2.58
C CYS A 45 5.53 14.74 1.94
N LEU A 46 5.92 14.79 0.66
CA LEU A 46 6.64 13.71 0.00
C LEU A 46 7.97 13.39 0.70
N GLN A 47 8.76 14.41 1.04
CA GLN A 47 10.02 14.21 1.78
C GLN A 47 9.80 13.56 3.15
N HIS A 48 8.74 13.95 3.86
CA HIS A 48 8.37 13.32 5.13
C HIS A 48 7.97 11.84 4.94
N HIS A 49 7.11 11.57 3.95
CA HIS A 49 6.69 10.22 3.60
C HIS A 49 7.86 9.30 3.24
N GLU A 50 8.79 9.77 2.40
CA GLU A 50 9.99 9.00 2.03
C GLU A 50 10.88 8.70 3.24
N LEU A 51 11.06 9.68 4.14
CA LEU A 51 11.81 9.48 5.38
C LEU A 51 11.14 8.44 6.28
N ASP A 52 9.83 8.53 6.50
CA ASP A 52 9.10 7.58 7.35
C ASP A 52 9.12 6.17 6.78
N ILE A 53 9.03 5.99 5.45
CA ILE A 53 9.24 4.69 4.81
C ILE A 53 10.64 4.14 5.12
N LEU A 54 11.68 4.96 5.04
CA LEU A 54 13.05 4.54 5.34
C LEU A 54 13.21 4.13 6.80
N VAL A 55 12.61 4.88 7.72
CA VAL A 55 12.58 4.55 9.15
C VAL A 55 11.83 3.24 9.40
N SER A 56 10.64 3.06 8.83
CA SER A 56 9.86 1.82 8.96
C SER A 56 10.65 0.61 8.45
N ARG A 57 11.34 0.73 7.32
CA ARG A 57 12.23 -0.34 6.80
C ARG A 57 13.41 -0.64 7.72
N LEU A 58 14.03 0.41 8.29
CA LEU A 58 15.13 0.26 9.24
C LEU A 58 14.70 -0.49 10.50
N VAL A 59 13.54 -0.12 11.06
CA VAL A 59 12.95 -0.75 12.24
C VAL A 59 12.60 -2.20 11.93
N ALA A 60 11.91 -2.46 10.82
CA ALA A 60 11.53 -3.81 10.41
C ALA A 60 12.74 -4.75 10.28
N ARG A 61 13.85 -4.26 9.72
CA ARG A 61 15.10 -5.04 9.63
C ARG A 61 15.73 -5.32 11.00
N SER A 62 15.66 -4.37 11.93
CA SER A 62 16.36 -4.43 13.22
C SER A 62 15.57 -5.20 14.28
N CYS A 63 14.25 -5.29 14.13
CA CYS A 63 13.33 -5.88 15.10
C CYS A 63 12.63 -7.14 14.58
N ALA A 64 13.12 -7.77 13.51
CA ALA A 64 12.54 -8.99 12.97
C ALA A 64 12.85 -10.21 13.84
N ALA A 65 11.81 -10.82 14.41
CA ALA A 65 11.89 -12.13 15.07
C ALA A 65 11.30 -13.21 14.17
N ARG A 66 11.91 -14.41 14.17
CA ARG A 66 11.33 -15.57 13.49
C ARG A 66 10.10 -16.05 14.27
N ALA A 67 8.96 -16.16 13.58
CA ALA A 67 7.75 -16.74 14.14
C ALA A 67 8.00 -18.19 14.62
N PRO A 68 7.44 -18.61 15.77
CA PRO A 68 7.51 -20.01 16.21
C PRO A 68 6.92 -20.97 15.17
N GLU A 69 7.53 -22.15 14.99
CA GLU A 69 7.06 -23.14 14.01
C GLU A 69 5.56 -23.46 14.09
N PRO A 70 4.98 -23.70 15.29
CA PRO A 70 3.55 -24.02 15.38
C PRO A 70 2.64 -22.92 14.84
N LEU A 71 3.02 -21.65 14.99
CA LEU A 71 2.27 -20.52 14.45
C LEU A 71 2.41 -20.47 12.92
N ARG A 72 3.62 -20.66 12.42
CA ARG A 72 3.90 -20.69 10.98
C ARG A 72 3.13 -21.81 10.27
N ASP A 73 3.10 -23.00 10.84
CA ASP A 73 2.38 -24.15 10.27
C ASP A 73 0.87 -23.89 10.21
N ARG A 74 0.30 -23.30 11.26
CA ARG A 74 -1.11 -22.91 11.29
C ARG A 74 -1.46 -21.89 10.21
N VAL A 75 -0.63 -20.87 10.02
CA VAL A 75 -0.82 -19.86 8.97
C VAL A 75 -0.76 -20.51 7.59
N LEU A 76 0.25 -21.35 7.32
CA LEU A 76 0.39 -22.04 6.04
C LEU A 76 -0.78 -22.97 5.75
N LEU A 77 -1.29 -23.68 6.76
CA LEU A 77 -2.48 -24.52 6.62
C LEU A 77 -3.71 -23.69 6.28
N SER A 78 -3.93 -22.57 6.97
CA SER A 78 -5.05 -21.67 6.72
C SER A 78 -5.01 -21.08 5.30
N LEU A 79 -3.83 -20.64 4.83
CA LEU A 79 -3.67 -20.13 3.47
C LEU A 79 -4.02 -21.18 2.41
N ARG A 80 -3.63 -22.45 2.61
CA ARG A 80 -3.97 -23.55 1.70
C ARG A 80 -5.48 -23.86 1.65
N GLN A 81 -6.21 -23.61 2.74
CA GLN A 81 -7.65 -23.87 2.82
C GLN A 81 -8.47 -22.73 2.20
N VAL A 82 -8.02 -21.49 2.33
CA VAL A 82 -8.76 -20.29 1.87
C VAL A 82 -8.56 -20.04 0.36
N VAL A 83 -7.40 -20.39 -0.19
CA VAL A 83 -7.10 -20.11 -1.60
C VAL A 83 -7.48 -21.30 -2.50
N GLN A 84 -8.76 -21.39 -2.86
CA GLN A 84 -9.18 -22.11 -4.07
C GLN A 84 -8.92 -21.19 -5.27
N VAL A 85 -7.82 -21.38 -6.00
CA VAL A 85 -7.56 -20.61 -7.23
C VAL A 85 -8.28 -21.31 -8.39
N GLU A 86 -9.35 -20.70 -8.91
CA GLU A 86 -9.83 -21.05 -10.24
C GLU A 86 -8.91 -20.39 -11.28
N ILE A 87 -8.05 -21.18 -11.90
CA ILE A 87 -7.22 -20.72 -13.01
C ILE A 87 -8.12 -20.65 -14.26
N THR A 88 -8.62 -19.46 -14.59
CA THR A 88 -9.34 -19.23 -15.84
C THR A 88 -8.34 -18.91 -16.95
N GLU A 89 -8.06 -19.88 -17.83
CA GLU A 89 -7.31 -19.65 -19.06
C GLU A 89 -8.09 -18.71 -19.99
N THR A 90 -7.67 -17.46 -20.07
CA THR A 90 -8.26 -16.49 -21.00
C THR A 90 -7.65 -16.71 -22.39
N THR A 91 -8.20 -17.66 -23.15
CA THR A 91 -7.84 -17.81 -24.56
C THR A 91 -8.41 -16.61 -25.33
N THR A 92 -7.57 -15.60 -25.58
CA THR A 92 -7.89 -14.54 -26.51
C THR A 92 -7.82 -15.10 -27.94
N TRP A 93 -8.96 -15.55 -28.47
CA TRP A 93 -9.07 -15.94 -29.87
C TRP A 93 -8.85 -14.71 -30.75
N ARG A 94 -7.78 -14.74 -31.55
CA ARG A 94 -7.46 -13.74 -32.57
C ARG A 94 -7.59 -14.40 -33.94
N GLY A 95 -8.72 -14.21 -34.62
CA GLY A 95 -8.93 -14.68 -35.99
C GLY A 95 -10.03 -13.91 -36.73
N PRO A 96 -10.06 -14.02 -38.06
CA PRO A 96 -9.11 -13.42 -38.99
C PRO A 96 -9.46 -11.95 -39.27
N SER A 97 -8.44 -11.09 -39.29
CA SER A 97 -8.58 -9.74 -39.84
C SER A 97 -8.50 -9.85 -41.37
N GLY A 98 -9.58 -9.46 -42.06
CA GLY A 98 -9.58 -9.16 -43.49
C GLY A 98 -10.35 -10.14 -44.38
N ALA A 99 -11.54 -9.71 -44.81
CA ALA A 99 -11.94 -9.62 -46.23
C ALA A 99 -13.46 -9.38 -46.32
N LEU A 100 -13.85 -8.14 -46.59
CA LEU A 100 -14.79 -7.69 -47.62
C LEU A 100 -14.93 -6.16 -47.55
#